data_AF-A0A4R4P092-F1
#
_entry.id   AF-A0A4R4P092-F1
#
_cell.length_a   1.000
_cell.length_b   1.000
_cell.length_c   1.000
_cell.angle_alpha   90.00
_cell.angle_beta   90.00
_cell.angle_gamma   90.00
#
_symmetry.space_group_name_H-M   'P 1'
#
loop_
_entity.id
_entity.type
_entity.pdbx_description
1 polymer ?
#
loop_
_entity_poly.entity_id
_entity_poly.type
_entity_poly.pdbx_seq_one_letter_code
_entity_poly.pdbx_strand_id
1 'polypeptide(L)'
;MRVYRVIAGVTGVVGVLGAVLSHVGAAEADRTFASASGVAQSLISVGVPFIGAVAAARREQSVYRLAIGYAVGLAAVGLIASILVAWLVPSTASDRWEHAPVLIIGAFVTQVVAQLTGTGLGMLIGRGWIAAAATIVLPLGLYGVLSATAPGARPWLTPYGSAQPWWNGEYGGSDVLPNVVMFALWGLALNLAGLYVARSRRP
;
A
#
# COMPACT_ATOMS: atom_id res chain seq x y z
N MET A 1 -20.26 0.46 8.28
CA MET A 1 -20.24 0.39 6.79
C MET A 1 -20.07 1.75 6.09
N ARG A 2 -20.88 2.79 6.38
CA ARG A 2 -20.80 4.09 5.66
C ARG A 2 -19.40 4.71 5.66
N VAL A 3 -18.71 4.72 6.81
CA VAL A 3 -17.34 5.27 6.94
C VAL A 3 -16.33 4.53 6.05
N TYR A 4 -16.34 3.19 6.03
CA TYR A 4 -15.40 2.42 5.21
C TYR A 4 -15.61 2.63 3.71
N ARG A 5 -16.87 2.74 3.26
CA ARG A 5 -17.19 3.06 1.87
C ARG A 5 -16.71 4.45 1.48
N VAL A 6 -16.82 5.43 2.38
CA VAL A 6 -16.29 6.78 2.14
C VAL A 6 -14.76 6.75 2.04
N ILE A 7 -14.06 6.09 2.97
CA ILE A 7 -12.60 5.97 2.91
C ILE A 7 -12.18 5.29 1.61
N ALA A 8 -12.79 4.15 1.27
CA ALA A 8 -12.47 3.44 0.03
C ALA A 8 -12.78 4.29 -1.23
N GLY A 9 -13.93 4.96 -1.26
CA GLY A 9 -14.32 5.84 -2.37
C GLY A 9 -13.34 6.98 -2.57
N VAL A 10 -12.99 7.71 -1.49
CA VAL A 10 -12.00 8.80 -1.55
C VAL A 10 -10.64 8.27 -1.97
N THR A 11 -10.18 7.15 -1.38
CA THR A 11 -8.89 6.53 -1.72
C THR A 11 -8.83 6.12 -3.19
N GLY A 12 -9.90 5.50 -3.71
CA GLY A 12 -10.00 5.13 -5.11
C GLY A 12 -9.98 6.34 -6.04
N VAL A 13 -10.77 7.37 -5.73
CA VAL A 13 -10.80 8.62 -6.52
C VAL A 13 -9.42 9.28 -6.55
N VAL A 14 -8.77 9.42 -5.39
CA VAL A 14 -7.42 10.01 -5.30
C VAL A 14 -6.40 9.17 -6.09
N GLY A 15 -6.47 7.83 -6.02
CA GLY A 15 -5.62 6.95 -6.81
C GLY A 15 -5.81 7.12 -8.32
N VAL A 16 -7.07 7.16 -8.78
CA VAL A 16 -7.42 7.38 -10.19
C VAL A 16 -6.91 8.74 -10.67
N LEU A 17 -7.17 9.81 -9.89
CA LEU A 17 -6.69 11.15 -10.22
C LEU A 17 -5.16 11.21 -10.26
N GLY A 18 -4.48 10.54 -9.32
CA GLY A 18 -3.03 10.42 -9.33
C GLY A 18 -2.51 9.78 -10.62
N ALA A 19 -3.12 8.68 -11.07
CA ALA A 19 -2.77 8.01 -12.32
C ALA A 19 -2.92 8.94 -13.53
N VAL A 20 -4.06 9.64 -13.62
CA VAL A 20 -4.35 10.57 -14.72
C VAL A 20 -3.36 11.72 -14.73
N LEU A 21 -3.17 12.39 -13.59
CA LEU A 21 -2.33 13.57 -13.49
C LEU A 21 -0.85 13.25 -13.72
N SER A 22 -0.35 12.13 -13.20
CA SER A 22 1.05 11.75 -13.42
C SER A 22 1.33 11.44 -14.88
N HIS A 23 0.40 10.77 -15.56
CA HIS A 23 0.60 10.35 -16.94
C HIS A 23 0.36 11.47 -17.95
N VAL A 24 -0.63 12.33 -17.73
CA VAL A 24 -0.87 13.52 -18.59
C VAL A 24 0.23 14.57 -18.40
N GLY A 25 0.76 14.71 -17.19
CA GLY A 25 1.86 15.63 -16.89
C GLY A 25 3.23 15.17 -17.38
N ALA A 26 3.39 13.90 -17.74
CA ALA A 26 4.66 13.35 -18.25
C ALA A 26 4.89 13.68 -19.73
N ALA A 27 6.16 13.80 -20.12
CA ALA A 27 6.56 13.88 -21.52
C ALA A 27 6.18 12.59 -22.27
N GLU A 28 5.92 12.65 -23.57
CA GLU A 28 5.43 11.50 -24.34
C GLU A 28 6.32 10.26 -24.28
N ALA A 29 7.63 10.47 -24.20
CA ALA A 29 8.62 9.40 -24.08
C ALA A 29 8.61 8.73 -22.69
N ASP A 30 8.12 9.40 -21.65
CA ASP A 30 8.11 8.91 -20.26
C ASP A 30 6.74 8.33 -19.85
N ARG A 31 5.75 8.39 -20.75
CA ARG A 31 4.40 7.88 -20.54
C ARG A 31 4.37 6.36 -20.62
N THR A 32 4.76 5.71 -19.53
CA THR A 32 4.70 4.25 -19.36
C THR A 32 3.58 3.83 -18.41
N PHE A 33 3.18 2.55 -18.44
CA PHE A 33 2.29 1.99 -17.42
C PHE A 33 2.84 2.19 -16.00
N ALA A 34 4.17 2.15 -15.83
CA ALA A 34 4.81 2.32 -14.54
C ALA A 34 4.61 3.72 -13.96
N SER A 35 4.75 4.77 -14.78
CA SER A 35 4.53 6.17 -14.36
C SER A 35 3.11 6.43 -13.82
N ALA A 36 2.09 5.79 -14.40
CA ALA A 36 0.70 5.90 -13.96
C ALA A 36 0.44 5.04 -12.71
N SER A 37 0.85 3.77 -12.76
CA SER A 37 0.56 2.77 -11.72
C SER A 37 1.31 3.05 -10.42
N GLY A 38 2.59 3.41 -10.47
CA GLY A 38 3.39 3.68 -9.27
C GLY A 38 2.77 4.78 -8.39
N VAL A 39 2.36 5.90 -9.00
CA VAL A 39 1.71 7.01 -8.29
C VAL A 39 0.34 6.59 -7.75
N ALA A 40 -0.50 5.97 -8.59
CA ALA A 40 -1.83 5.53 -8.20
C ALA A 40 -1.79 4.56 -7.01
N GLN A 41 -0.93 3.55 -7.09
CA GLN A 41 -0.80 2.52 -6.06
C GLN A 41 -0.19 3.07 -4.77
N SER A 42 0.75 4.00 -4.87
CA SER A 42 1.30 4.71 -3.72
C SER A 42 0.21 5.47 -2.97
N LEU A 43 -0.62 6.25 -3.69
CA LEU A 43 -1.72 7.01 -3.09
C LEU A 43 -2.78 6.09 -2.48
N ILE A 44 -3.13 5.01 -3.17
CA ILE A 44 -4.09 4.02 -2.65
C ILE A 44 -3.56 3.34 -1.39
N SER A 45 -2.25 3.03 -1.35
CA SER A 45 -1.58 2.39 -0.21
C SER A 45 -1.59 3.24 1.05
N VAL A 46 -1.77 4.56 0.94
CA VAL A 46 -2.00 5.45 2.10
C VAL A 46 -3.39 5.25 2.70
N GLY A 47 -4.42 5.06 1.88
CA GLY A 47 -5.82 5.00 2.33
C GLY A 47 -6.28 3.61 2.79
N VAL A 48 -5.80 2.54 2.14
CA VAL A 48 -6.10 1.14 2.51
C VAL A 48 -5.88 0.83 4.01
N PRO A 49 -4.72 1.14 4.62
CA PRO A 49 -4.46 0.79 6.02
C PRO A 49 -5.43 1.45 6.99
N PHE A 50 -6.06 2.58 6.63
CA PHE A 50 -7.01 3.27 7.50
C PHE A 50 -8.27 2.44 7.73
N ILE A 51 -8.72 1.71 6.70
CA ILE A 51 -9.87 0.81 6.81
C ILE A 51 -9.56 -0.28 7.84
N GLY A 52 -8.39 -0.93 7.71
CA GLY A 52 -7.90 -1.92 8.67
C GLY A 52 -7.78 -1.38 10.08
N ALA A 53 -7.14 -0.22 10.24
CA ALA A 53 -6.91 0.40 11.53
C ALA A 53 -8.21 0.72 12.27
N VAL A 54 -9.17 1.34 11.58
CA VAL A 54 -10.46 1.71 12.19
C VAL A 54 -11.29 0.47 12.51
N ALA A 55 -11.37 -0.49 11.58
CA ALA A 55 -12.14 -1.71 11.76
C ALA A 55 -11.62 -2.57 12.93
N ALA A 56 -10.30 -2.74 12.99
CA ALA A 56 -9.64 -3.51 14.03
C ALA A 56 -9.74 -2.84 15.40
N ALA A 57 -9.56 -1.52 15.47
CA ALA A 57 -9.74 -0.75 16.70
C ALA A 57 -11.18 -0.87 17.26
N ARG A 58 -12.18 -0.91 16.38
CA ARG A 58 -13.59 -1.12 16.74
C ARG A 58 -13.96 -2.58 17.02
N ARG A 59 -13.03 -3.52 16.83
CA ARG A 59 -13.23 -4.97 16.99
C ARG A 59 -14.36 -5.54 16.13
N GLU A 60 -14.61 -4.94 14.96
CA GLU A 60 -15.67 -5.38 14.05
C GLU A 60 -15.22 -6.65 13.29
N GLN A 61 -15.45 -7.83 13.87
CA GLN A 61 -14.99 -9.11 13.28
C GLN A 61 -15.50 -9.35 11.85
N SER A 62 -16.72 -8.92 11.55
CA SER A 62 -17.31 -8.99 10.20
C SER A 62 -16.54 -8.18 9.16
N VAL A 63 -15.76 -7.18 9.60
CA VAL A 63 -15.03 -6.28 8.70
C VAL A 63 -13.65 -6.83 8.33
N TYR A 64 -13.10 -7.83 9.03
CA TYR A 64 -11.81 -8.42 8.66
C TYR A 64 -11.82 -9.04 7.24
N ARG A 65 -12.86 -9.80 6.91
CA ARG A 65 -13.03 -10.36 5.56
C ARG A 65 -13.25 -9.27 4.51
N LEU A 66 -14.00 -8.23 4.88
CA LEU A 66 -14.23 -7.06 4.02
C LEU A 66 -12.97 -6.25 3.81
N ALA A 67 -12.05 -6.21 4.78
CA ALA A 67 -10.86 -5.38 4.72
C ALA A 67 -9.83 -5.93 3.73
N ILE A 68 -9.67 -7.26 3.65
CA ILE A 68 -8.93 -7.91 2.55
C ILE A 68 -9.62 -7.62 1.21
N GLY A 69 -10.96 -7.72 1.17
CA GLY A 69 -11.74 -7.34 -0.02
C GLY A 69 -11.52 -5.89 -0.45
N TYR A 70 -11.41 -4.95 0.49
CA TYR A 70 -11.09 -3.55 0.22
C TYR A 70 -9.66 -3.38 -0.31
N ALA A 71 -8.68 -4.06 0.28
CA ALA A 71 -7.30 -4.00 -0.19
C ALA A 71 -7.16 -4.50 -1.64
N VAL A 72 -7.73 -5.69 -1.93
CA VAL A 72 -7.73 -6.27 -3.28
C VAL A 72 -8.54 -5.42 -4.24
N GLY A 73 -9.73 -4.96 -3.83
CA GLY A 73 -10.60 -4.14 -4.66
C GLY A 73 -9.98 -2.78 -5.01
N LEU A 74 -9.33 -2.12 -4.05
CA LEU A 74 -8.65 -0.85 -4.28
C LEU A 74 -7.38 -1.02 -5.13
N ALA A 75 -6.61 -2.10 -4.92
CA ALA A 75 -5.51 -2.46 -5.80
C ALA A 75 -6.00 -2.59 -7.26
N ALA A 76 -7.07 -3.36 -7.46
CA ALA A 76 -7.68 -3.58 -8.76
C ALA A 76 -8.19 -2.28 -9.40
N VAL A 77 -8.86 -1.41 -8.63
CA VAL A 77 -9.32 -0.09 -9.13
C VAL A 77 -8.14 0.76 -9.61
N GLY A 78 -7.06 0.85 -8.83
CA GLY A 78 -5.86 1.58 -9.22
C GLY A 78 -5.19 1.01 -10.46
N LEU A 79 -5.12 -0.32 -10.58
CA LEU A 79 -4.56 -1.01 -11.74
C LEU A 79 -5.41 -0.79 -12.99
N ILE A 80 -6.72 -0.96 -12.91
CA ILE A 80 -7.65 -0.72 -14.02
C ILE A 80 -7.54 0.73 -14.49
N ALA A 81 -7.54 1.69 -13.57
CA ALA A 81 -7.37 3.10 -13.91
C ALA A 81 -6.03 3.36 -14.62
N SER A 82 -4.95 2.77 -14.12
CA SER A 82 -3.61 2.90 -14.71
C SER A 82 -3.53 2.26 -16.09
N ILE A 83 -4.17 1.10 -16.30
CA ILE A 83 -4.28 0.45 -17.62
C ILE A 83 -5.06 1.36 -18.58
N LEU A 84 -6.22 1.87 -18.16
CA LEU A 84 -7.05 2.73 -19.01
C LEU A 84 -6.30 4.01 -19.40
N VAL A 85 -5.66 4.67 -18.44
CA VAL A 85 -4.84 5.87 -18.70
C VAL A 85 -3.68 5.54 -19.63
N ALA A 86 -2.92 4.49 -19.31
CA ALA A 86 -1.80 4.06 -20.12
C ALA A 86 -2.21 3.50 -21.47
N TRP A 87 -3.49 3.24 -21.74
CA TRP A 87 -4.00 2.80 -23.05
C TRP A 87 -4.55 3.98 -23.87
N LEU A 88 -5.30 4.88 -23.23
CA LEU A 88 -6.00 5.99 -23.88
C LEU A 88 -5.09 7.20 -24.18
N VAL A 89 -4.01 7.38 -23.42
CA VAL A 89 -3.10 8.51 -23.64
C VAL A 89 -2.00 8.11 -24.64
N PRO A 90 -1.76 8.92 -25.69
CA PRO A 90 -0.66 8.68 -26.62
C PRO A 90 0.70 8.69 -25.93
N SER A 91 1.55 7.73 -26.33
CA SER A 91 2.90 7.53 -25.80
C SER A 91 3.81 7.07 -26.93
N THR A 92 5.05 7.56 -26.91
CA THR A 92 6.13 7.16 -27.83
C THR A 92 7.14 6.24 -27.15
N ALA A 93 6.91 5.87 -25.88
CA ALA A 93 7.77 5.00 -25.10
C ALA A 93 7.84 3.59 -25.71
N SER A 94 9.04 3.11 -26.00
CA SER A 94 9.28 1.77 -26.56
C SER A 94 9.05 0.64 -25.55
N ASP A 95 9.17 0.95 -24.27
CA ASP A 95 9.10 0.07 -23.10
C ASP A 95 7.77 0.21 -22.32
N ARG A 96 6.75 0.82 -22.95
CA ARG A 96 5.46 1.21 -22.33
C ARG A 96 4.83 0.19 -21.37
N TRP A 97 5.00 -1.10 -21.64
CA TRP A 97 4.40 -2.21 -20.90
C TRP A 97 5.41 -3.18 -20.26
N GLU A 98 6.71 -2.94 -20.39
CA GLU A 98 7.77 -3.90 -20.04
C GLU A 98 7.63 -4.41 -18.60
N HIS A 99 7.40 -3.50 -17.66
CA HIS A 99 7.33 -3.83 -16.23
C HIS A 99 5.92 -4.15 -15.72
N ALA A 100 4.91 -4.22 -16.60
CA ALA A 100 3.52 -4.35 -16.17
C ALA A 100 3.24 -5.56 -15.24
N PRO A 101 3.77 -6.77 -15.49
CA PRO A 101 3.53 -7.92 -14.60
C PRO A 101 4.07 -7.70 -13.18
N VAL A 102 5.28 -7.16 -13.06
CA VAL A 102 5.94 -6.89 -11.78
C VAL A 102 5.14 -5.87 -10.97
N LEU A 103 4.70 -4.79 -11.62
CA LEU A 103 3.92 -3.75 -10.95
C LEU A 103 2.53 -4.24 -10.52
N ILE A 104 1.88 -5.09 -11.31
CA ILE A 104 0.59 -5.69 -10.94
C ILE A 104 0.75 -6.52 -9.66
N ILE A 105 1.74 -7.41 -9.61
CA ILE A 105 2.00 -8.25 -8.43
C ILE A 105 2.36 -7.37 -7.23
N GLY A 106 3.28 -6.42 -7.43
CA GLY A 106 3.72 -5.48 -6.39
C GLY A 106 2.58 -4.65 -5.82
N ALA A 107 1.62 -4.22 -6.64
CA ALA A 107 0.42 -3.52 -6.20
C ALA A 107 -0.38 -4.37 -5.21
N PHE A 108 -0.70 -5.61 -5.56
CA PHE A 108 -1.45 -6.50 -4.66
C PHE A 108 -0.69 -6.80 -3.36
N VAL A 109 0.60 -7.12 -3.45
CA VAL A 109 1.45 -7.38 -2.28
C VAL A 109 1.47 -6.15 -1.36
N THR A 110 1.68 -4.96 -1.92
CA THR A 110 1.72 -3.70 -1.17
C THR A 110 0.39 -3.40 -0.50
N GLN A 111 -0.74 -3.59 -1.19
CA GLN A 111 -2.05 -3.34 -0.57
C GLN A 111 -2.36 -4.34 0.55
N VAL A 112 -1.96 -5.61 0.40
CA VAL A 112 -2.11 -6.62 1.46
C VAL A 112 -1.29 -6.24 2.69
N VAL A 113 -0.01 -5.87 2.51
CA VAL A 113 0.87 -5.44 3.60
C VAL A 113 0.33 -4.19 4.29
N ALA A 114 -0.11 -3.19 3.52
CA ALA A 114 -0.69 -1.96 4.06
C ALA A 114 -1.93 -2.29 4.90
N GLN A 115 -2.84 -3.12 4.37
CA GLN A 115 -4.03 -3.56 5.08
C GLN A 115 -3.72 -4.30 6.39
N LEU A 116 -2.75 -5.22 6.36
CA LEU A 116 -2.30 -5.94 7.55
C LEU A 116 -1.67 -4.98 8.56
N THR A 117 -0.84 -4.04 8.12
CA THR A 117 -0.22 -3.03 8.97
C THR A 117 -1.29 -2.20 9.70
N GLY A 118 -2.29 -1.71 8.96
CA GLY A 118 -3.44 -1.02 9.52
C GLY A 118 -4.17 -1.85 10.57
N THR A 119 -4.47 -3.10 10.23
CA THR A 119 -5.15 -4.04 11.12
C THR A 119 -4.38 -4.26 12.42
N GLY A 120 -3.08 -4.54 12.34
CA GLY A 120 -2.22 -4.76 13.50
C GLY A 120 -2.15 -3.54 14.42
N LEU A 121 -1.92 -2.35 13.85
CA LEU A 121 -1.91 -1.09 14.61
C LEU A 121 -3.27 -0.77 15.23
N GLY A 122 -4.36 -1.04 14.52
CA GLY A 122 -5.71 -0.88 15.03
C GLY A 122 -5.97 -1.73 16.28
N MET A 123 -5.56 -3.01 16.25
CA MET A 123 -5.65 -3.90 17.41
C MET A 123 -4.75 -3.44 18.57
N LEU A 124 -3.49 -3.09 18.28
CA LEU A 124 -2.50 -2.66 19.27
C LEU A 124 -2.95 -1.38 20.00
N ILE A 125 -3.35 -0.36 19.25
CA ILE A 125 -3.61 0.97 19.80
C ILE A 125 -5.05 1.08 20.33
N GLY A 126 -6.02 0.43 19.69
CA GLY A 126 -7.43 0.45 20.11
C GLY A 126 -8.17 1.78 19.86
N ARG A 127 -7.47 2.84 19.43
CA ARG A 127 -8.05 4.14 19.04
C ARG A 127 -7.89 4.32 17.53
N GLY A 128 -8.98 4.17 16.78
CA GLY A 128 -8.94 4.05 15.31
C GLY A 128 -8.24 5.20 14.57
N TRP A 129 -8.46 6.45 14.98
CA TRP A 129 -7.81 7.59 14.33
C TRP A 129 -6.30 7.69 14.62
N ILE A 130 -5.87 7.32 15.82
CA ILE A 130 -4.44 7.25 16.18
C ILE A 130 -3.78 6.12 15.41
N ALA A 131 -4.43 4.96 15.35
CA ALA A 131 -3.95 3.82 14.58
C ALA A 131 -3.84 4.16 13.09
N ALA A 132 -4.83 4.85 12.51
CA ALA A 132 -4.77 5.33 11.14
C ALA A 132 -3.58 6.28 10.93
N ALA A 133 -3.40 7.30 11.78
CA ALA A 133 -2.25 8.20 11.69
C ALA A 133 -0.91 7.43 11.80
N ALA A 134 -0.83 6.45 12.71
CA ALA A 134 0.36 5.63 12.90
C ALA A 134 0.74 4.79 11.66
N THR A 135 -0.23 4.43 10.81
CA THR A 135 0.05 3.70 9.55
C THR A 135 0.81 4.51 8.52
N ILE A 136 0.86 5.85 8.68
CA ILE A 136 1.68 6.74 7.85
C ILE A 136 2.95 7.10 8.59
N VAL A 137 2.79 7.59 9.82
CA VAL A 137 3.90 8.17 10.61
C VAL A 137 4.97 7.13 10.91
N LEU A 138 4.60 5.90 11.28
CA LEU A 138 5.61 4.89 11.64
C LEU A 138 6.38 4.37 10.42
N PRO A 139 5.74 3.92 9.31
CA PRO A 139 6.49 3.46 8.15
C PRO A 139 7.34 4.55 7.50
N LEU A 140 6.80 5.75 7.29
CA LEU A 140 7.53 6.85 6.66
C LEU A 140 8.56 7.47 7.58
N GLY A 141 8.25 7.60 8.88
CA GLY A 141 9.22 8.07 9.87
C GLY A 141 10.41 7.13 9.98
N LEU A 142 10.17 5.82 10.04
CA LEU A 142 11.24 4.82 10.04
C LEU A 142 12.05 4.88 8.73
N TYR A 143 11.38 5.02 7.58
CA TYR A 143 12.06 5.20 6.29
C TYR A 143 12.97 6.43 6.26
N GLY A 144 12.50 7.57 6.77
CA GLY A 144 13.30 8.80 6.85
C GLY A 144 14.53 8.63 7.76
N VAL A 145 14.33 8.06 8.96
CA VAL A 145 15.43 7.81 9.90
C VAL A 145 16.46 6.85 9.32
N LEU A 146 16.02 5.74 8.71
CA LEU A 146 16.92 4.78 8.08
C LEU A 146 17.61 5.36 6.83
N SER A 147 16.96 6.25 6.09
CA SER A 147 17.62 6.97 4.98
C SER A 147 18.80 7.81 5.43
N ALA A 148 18.77 8.33 6.66
CA ALA A 148 19.88 9.11 7.22
C ALA A 148 20.93 8.24 7.92
N THR A 149 20.53 7.13 8.55
CA THR A 149 21.39 6.40 9.49
C THR A 149 21.83 5.02 9.00
N ALA A 150 21.00 4.32 8.22
CA ALA A 150 21.27 2.97 7.72
C ALA A 150 20.52 2.68 6.40
N PRO A 151 20.93 3.30 5.27
CA PRO A 151 20.17 3.24 4.02
C PRO A 151 19.94 1.81 3.50
N GLY A 152 20.89 0.90 3.76
CA GLY A 152 20.81 -0.51 3.37
C GLY A 152 19.75 -1.32 4.15
N ALA A 153 19.28 -0.84 5.31
CA ALA A 153 18.25 -1.51 6.10
C ALA A 153 16.82 -1.16 5.66
N ARG A 154 16.64 -0.09 4.85
CA ARG A 154 15.32 0.37 4.38
C ARG A 154 14.48 -0.71 3.69
N PRO A 155 15.00 -1.48 2.71
CA PRO A 155 14.19 -2.49 2.03
C PRO A 155 13.78 -3.65 2.94
N TRP A 156 14.46 -3.83 4.07
CA TRP A 156 14.17 -4.89 5.04
C TRP A 156 13.13 -4.48 6.08
N LEU A 157 13.21 -3.22 6.52
CA LEU A 157 12.52 -2.77 7.72
C LEU A 157 11.34 -1.84 7.43
N THR A 158 11.14 -1.41 6.18
CA THR A 158 10.08 -0.45 5.85
C THR A 158 9.24 -0.94 4.67
N PRO A 159 7.89 -0.85 4.77
CA PRO A 159 7.01 -1.16 3.65
C PRO A 159 7.34 -0.35 2.40
N TYR A 160 7.60 0.95 2.56
CA TYR A 160 7.92 1.84 1.44
C TYR A 160 9.23 1.45 0.76
N GLY A 161 10.32 1.25 1.51
CA GLY A 161 11.61 0.85 0.93
C GLY A 161 11.55 -0.52 0.26
N SER A 162 10.73 -1.44 0.78
CA SER A 162 10.51 -2.76 0.19
C SER A 162 9.62 -2.74 -1.06
N ALA A 163 8.74 -1.72 -1.18
CA ALA A 163 7.86 -1.51 -2.33
C ALA A 163 8.55 -0.85 -3.52
N GLN A 164 9.62 -0.07 -3.31
CA GLN A 164 10.30 0.67 -4.39
C GLN A 164 10.74 -0.21 -5.57
N PRO A 165 11.39 -1.37 -5.38
CA PRO A 165 11.80 -2.22 -6.51
C PRO A 165 10.60 -2.70 -7.35
N TRP A 166 9.44 -2.93 -6.72
CA TRP A 166 8.21 -3.28 -7.44
C TRP A 166 7.72 -2.15 -8.34
N TRP A 167 7.72 -0.92 -7.83
CA TRP A 167 7.21 0.24 -8.56
C TRP A 167 8.16 0.70 -9.67
N ASN A 168 9.44 0.48 -9.49
CA ASN A 168 10.45 0.75 -10.51
C ASN A 168 10.53 -0.35 -11.58
N GLY A 169 9.87 -1.49 -11.37
CA GLY A 169 9.98 -2.65 -12.27
C GLY A 169 11.30 -3.41 -12.15
N GLU A 170 12.08 -3.12 -11.11
CA GLU A 170 13.44 -3.65 -10.84
C GLU A 170 13.41 -4.86 -9.90
N TYR A 171 12.23 -5.31 -9.47
CA TYR A 171 12.10 -6.38 -8.49
C TYR A 171 12.76 -7.67 -8.98
N GLY A 172 13.78 -8.12 -8.25
CA GLY A 172 14.56 -9.30 -8.57
C GLY A 172 14.65 -10.31 -7.41
N GLY A 173 15.43 -11.37 -7.62
CA GLY A 173 15.65 -12.41 -6.61
C GLY A 173 16.26 -11.89 -5.31
N SER A 174 17.10 -10.84 -5.38
CA SER A 174 17.70 -10.17 -4.22
C SER A 174 16.68 -9.46 -3.32
N ASP A 175 15.53 -9.07 -3.86
CA ASP A 175 14.50 -8.32 -3.13
C ASP A 175 13.52 -9.23 -2.38
N VAL A 176 13.53 -10.53 -2.69
CA VAL A 176 12.66 -11.53 -2.08
C VAL A 176 12.86 -11.60 -0.57
N LEU A 177 14.11 -11.79 -0.12
CA LEU A 177 14.40 -11.94 1.30
C LEU A 177 14.08 -10.65 2.10
N PRO A 178 14.47 -9.44 1.66
CA PRO A 178 14.00 -8.19 2.25
C PRO A 178 12.47 -8.08 2.35
N ASN A 179 11.75 -8.43 1.27
CA ASN A 179 10.28 -8.41 1.25
C ASN A 179 9.67 -9.40 2.24
N VAL A 180 10.22 -10.61 2.35
CA VAL A 180 9.77 -11.61 3.32
C VAL A 180 9.97 -11.12 4.74
N VAL A 181 11.11 -10.52 5.05
CA VAL A 181 11.37 -9.94 6.38
C VAL A 181 10.41 -8.78 6.67
N MET A 182 10.23 -7.87 5.71
CA MET A 182 9.30 -6.75 5.84
C MET A 182 7.86 -7.26 6.09
N PHE A 183 7.41 -8.27 5.33
CA PHE A 183 6.11 -8.89 5.51
C PHE A 183 5.99 -9.56 6.89
N ALA A 184 7.03 -10.27 7.34
CA ALA A 184 7.06 -10.91 8.65
C ALA A 184 6.94 -9.88 9.78
N LEU A 185 7.58 -8.72 9.66
CA LEU A 185 7.53 -7.66 10.68
C LEU A 185 6.19 -6.92 10.67
N TRP A 186 5.82 -6.35 9.52
CA TRP A 186 4.68 -5.43 9.40
C TRP A 186 3.35 -6.14 9.17
N GLY A 187 3.39 -7.27 8.47
CA GLY A 187 2.23 -8.11 8.22
C GLY A 187 1.96 -9.06 9.39
N LEU A 188 2.92 -9.90 9.76
CA LEU A 188 2.68 -10.99 10.72
C LEU A 188 2.88 -10.56 12.18
N ALA A 189 4.09 -10.14 12.56
CA ALA A 189 4.47 -9.87 13.95
C ALA A 189 3.60 -8.77 14.57
N LEU A 190 3.35 -7.69 13.81
CA LEU A 190 2.48 -6.61 14.25
C LEU A 190 1.04 -7.07 14.53
N ASN A 191 0.49 -7.96 13.70
CA ASN A 191 -0.85 -8.50 13.91
C ASN A 191 -0.91 -9.48 15.08
N LEU A 192 0.13 -10.31 15.27
CA LEU A 192 0.24 -11.19 16.43
C LEU A 192 0.30 -10.39 17.74
N ALA A 193 1.13 -9.34 17.78
CA ALA A 193 1.22 -8.44 18.93
C ALA A 193 -0.12 -7.72 19.18
N GLY A 194 -0.78 -7.25 18.12
CA GLY A 194 -2.11 -6.64 18.20
C GLY A 194 -3.15 -7.58 18.76
N LEU A 195 -3.18 -8.83 18.29
CA LEU A 195 -4.10 -9.84 18.78
C LEU A 195 -3.85 -10.17 20.26
N TYR A 196 -2.59 -10.30 20.67
CA TYR A 196 -2.21 -10.53 22.07
C TYR A 196 -2.74 -9.41 22.96
N VAL A 197 -2.41 -8.14 22.65
CA VAL A 197 -2.86 -6.98 23.42
C VAL A 197 -4.39 -6.85 23.42
N ALA A 198 -5.05 -7.10 22.29
CA ALA A 198 -6.50 -7.04 22.19
C ALA A 198 -7.21 -8.08 23.06
N ARG A 199 -6.61 -9.27 23.24
CA ARG A 199 -7.11 -10.32 24.14
C ARG A 199 -6.95 -9.93 25.60
N SER A 200 -5.81 -9.34 25.99
CA SER A 200 -5.57 -8.88 27.36
C SER A 200 -6.49 -7.72 27.79
N ARG A 201 -7.11 -7.01 26.83
CA ARG A 201 -8.11 -5.95 27.06
C ARG A 201 -9.55 -6.48 27.04
N ARG A 202 -9.78 -7.79 27.08
CA ARG A 202 -11.12 -8.37 27.27
C ARG A 202 -11.25 -8.67 28.76
N PRO A 203 -12.20 -8.03 29.49
CA PRO A 203 -12.51 -8.44 30.85
C PRO A 203 -13.04 -9.87 30.89
#